data_AF-A0A7Y2C2T2-F1
#
_entry.id   AF-A0A7Y2C2T2-F1
#
_cell.length_a   1.000
_cell.length_b   1.000
_cell.length_c   1.000
_cell.angle_alpha   90.00
_cell.angle_beta   90.00
_cell.angle_gamma   90.00
#
_symmetry.space_group_name_H-M   'P 1'
#
loop_
_entity.id
_entity.type
_entity.pdbx_description
1 polymer ?
#
loop_
_entity_poly.entity_id
_entity_poly.type
_entity_poly.pdbx_seq_one_letter_code
_entity_poly.pdbx_strand_id
1 'polypeptide(L)'
;MKNIDSIGHVRGESIYVDDIPLRVGTLHGLVYDAPVAHARIESVDYSKALELNGVHRILTWKDVPGENQIGGIIQDEPLLAENEIHFWGMPIALILAEAE
;
A
#
# COMPACT_ATOMS: atom_id res chain seq x y z
N MET A 1 17.59 6.45 -33.26
CA MET A 1 16.51 5.48 -33.04
C MET A 1 15.38 6.22 -32.34
N LYS A 2 14.14 6.18 -32.85
CA LYS A 2 13.00 6.87 -32.23
C LYS A 2 12.26 5.89 -31.33
N ASN A 3 11.88 6.28 -30.12
CA ASN A 3 11.12 5.42 -29.20
C ASN A 3 9.78 5.02 -29.88
N ILE A 4 9.45 3.74 -29.86
CA ILE A 4 8.26 3.17 -30.51
C ILE A 4 6.94 3.75 -29.95
N ASP A 5 6.93 4.14 -28.68
CA ASP A 5 5.76 4.68 -27.96
C ASP A 5 5.70 6.21 -28.03
N SER A 6 6.67 6.86 -28.69
CA SER A 6 6.82 8.33 -28.70
C SER A 6 5.58 9.07 -29.19
N ILE A 7 4.77 8.48 -30.08
CA ILE A 7 3.53 9.10 -30.58
C ILE A 7 2.47 9.13 -29.47
N GLY A 8 2.28 8.04 -28.72
CA GLY A 8 1.30 7.96 -27.64
C GLY A 8 1.68 8.87 -26.47
N HIS A 9 2.96 8.92 -26.10
CA HIS A 9 3.45 9.77 -25.01
C HIS A 9 3.19 11.25 -25.26
N VAL A 10 3.48 11.77 -26.46
CA VAL A 10 3.29 13.20 -26.76
C VAL A 10 1.83 13.59 -26.96
N ARG A 11 0.92 12.61 -27.00
CA ARG A 11 -0.53 12.82 -27.15
C ARG A 11 -1.32 12.53 -25.87
N GLY A 12 -0.69 11.97 -24.84
CA GLY A 12 -1.41 11.47 -23.66
C GLY A 12 -2.29 10.26 -23.96
N GLU A 13 -1.97 9.49 -25.00
CA GLU A 13 -2.71 8.29 -25.42
C GLU A 13 -2.07 7.00 -24.87
N SER A 14 -0.88 7.08 -24.28
CA SER A 14 -0.25 5.96 -23.59
C SER A 14 -0.97 5.69 -22.27
N ILE A 15 -1.42 4.44 -22.09
CA ILE A 15 -2.11 4.00 -20.89
C ILE A 15 -1.10 3.48 -19.87
N TYR A 16 -1.06 4.10 -18.70
CA TYR A 16 -0.36 3.64 -17.51
C TYR A 16 -1.35 3.01 -16.52
N VAL A 17 -0.85 2.48 -15.40
CA VAL A 17 -1.67 1.70 -14.45
C VAL A 17 -2.89 2.48 -13.96
N ASP A 18 -2.73 3.76 -13.64
CA ASP A 18 -3.80 4.60 -13.10
C ASP A 18 -4.75 5.14 -14.19
N ASP A 19 -4.38 5.06 -15.47
CA ASP A 19 -5.24 5.43 -16.59
C ASP A 19 -6.27 4.33 -16.92
N ILE A 20 -6.10 3.12 -16.35
CA ILE A 20 -7.00 2.00 -16.58
C ILE A 20 -8.37 2.31 -15.97
N PRO A 21 -9.47 2.27 -16.74
CA PRO A 21 -10.80 2.56 -16.22
C PRO A 21 -11.18 1.67 -15.03
N LEU A 22 -11.55 2.31 -13.92
CA LEU A 22 -11.96 1.62 -12.70
C LEU A 22 -13.31 0.91 -12.91
N ARG A 23 -13.45 -0.27 -12.30
CA ARG A 23 -14.72 -1.00 -12.26
C ARG A 23 -15.55 -0.48 -11.09
N VAL A 24 -16.88 -0.60 -11.23
CA VAL A 24 -17.78 -0.29 -10.12
C VAL A 24 -17.44 -1.16 -8.92
N GLY A 25 -17.24 -0.53 -7.76
CA GLY A 25 -16.85 -1.22 -6.51
C GLY A 25 -15.35 -1.42 -6.34
N THR A 26 -14.49 -0.89 -7.22
CA THR A 26 -13.05 -0.83 -6.94
C THR A 26 -12.78 0.01 -5.68
N LEU A 27 -11.99 -0.55 -4.77
CA LEU A 27 -11.50 0.16 -3.59
C LEU A 27 -10.12 0.76 -3.86
N HIS A 28 -9.82 1.85 -3.17
CA HIS A 28 -8.52 2.50 -3.14
C HIS A 28 -7.76 2.02 -1.90
N GLY A 29 -6.48 1.72 -2.09
CA GLY A 29 -5.59 1.25 -1.04
C GLY A 29 -4.62 2.35 -0.62
N LEU A 30 -4.61 2.69 0.67
CA LEU A 30 -3.64 3.62 1.24
C LEU A 30 -2.78 2.90 2.28
N VAL A 31 -1.47 2.99 2.13
CA VAL A 31 -0.52 2.44 3.11
C VAL A 31 -0.40 3.43 4.27
N TYR A 32 -0.65 2.94 5.49
CA TYR A 32 -0.31 3.63 6.72
C TYR A 32 1.10 3.20 7.14
N ASP A 33 2.03 4.14 7.17
CA ASP A 33 3.45 3.92 7.33
C ASP A 33 4.03 4.53 8.61
N ALA A 34 5.21 4.07 8.99
CA ALA A 34 5.84 4.43 10.24
C ALA A 34 6.32 5.89 10.27
N PRO A 35 5.93 6.71 11.27
CA PRO A 35 6.36 8.10 11.40
C PRO A 35 7.71 8.25 12.13
N VAL A 36 8.45 7.15 12.31
CA VAL A 36 9.69 7.09 13.08
C VAL A 36 10.69 6.15 12.41
N ALA A 37 11.98 6.40 12.61
CA ALA A 37 13.04 5.60 11.98
C ALA A 37 13.24 4.22 12.62
N HIS A 38 13.03 4.07 13.94
CA HIS A 38 13.23 2.79 14.62
C HIS A 38 12.41 2.74 15.91
N ALA A 39 11.59 1.70 16.09
CA ALA A 39 10.75 1.55 17.28
C ALA A 39 10.17 0.13 17.40
N ARG A 40 9.83 -0.28 18.63
CA ARG A 40 8.96 -1.44 18.86
C ARG A 40 7.50 -1.00 18.86
N ILE A 41 6.64 -1.73 18.15
CA ILE A 41 5.19 -1.51 18.10
C ILE A 41 4.56 -2.21 19.31
N GLU A 42 4.14 -1.44 20.31
CA GLU A 42 3.37 -1.98 21.44
C GLU A 42 1.90 -2.19 21.06
N SER A 43 1.30 -1.21 20.39
CA SER A 43 -0.07 -1.27 19.89
C SER A 43 -0.32 -0.20 18.82
N VAL A 44 -1.34 -0.45 17.98
CA VAL A 44 -1.91 0.52 17.05
C VAL A 44 -3.43 0.43 17.17
N ASP A 45 -4.09 1.57 17.36
CA ASP A 45 -5.55 1.65 17.45
C ASP A 45 -6.13 2.19 16.14
N TYR A 46 -6.87 1.32 15.44
CA TYR A 46 -7.49 1.62 14.15
C TYR A 46 -8.97 2.01 14.27
N SER A 47 -9.54 2.04 15.48
CA SER A 47 -10.98 2.21 15.72
C SER A 47 -11.56 3.43 15.01
N LYS A 48 -10.94 4.59 15.19
CA LYS A 48 -11.38 5.85 14.57
C LYS A 48 -11.38 5.80 13.04
N ALA A 49 -10.41 5.12 12.44
CA ALA A 49 -10.33 5.00 10.99
C ALA A 49 -11.40 4.06 10.45
N LEU A 50 -11.72 2.97 11.17
CA LEU A 50 -12.80 2.04 10.82
C LEU A 50 -14.20 2.66 10.93
N GLU A 51 -14.35 3.73 11.71
CA GLU A 51 -15.62 4.46 11.83
C GLU A 51 -15.86 5.47 10.70
N LEU A 52 -14.85 5.76 9.88
CA LEU A 52 -14.99 6.71 8.77
C LEU A 52 -15.87 6.12 7.66
N ASN A 53 -16.82 6.92 7.17
CA ASN A 53 -17.65 6.55 6.03
C ASN A 53 -16.77 6.26 4.81
N GLY A 54 -17.05 5.14 4.13
CA GLY A 54 -16.31 4.72 2.95
C GLY A 54 -15.05 3.91 3.25
N VAL A 55 -14.62 3.76 4.52
CA VAL A 55 -13.57 2.79 4.88
C VAL A 55 -14.20 1.40 5.02
N HIS A 56 -13.69 0.44 4.24
CA HIS A 56 -14.21 -0.93 4.22
C HIS A 56 -13.42 -1.85 5.15
N ARG A 57 -12.09 -1.70 5.17
CA ARG A 57 -11.21 -2.58 5.93
C ARG A 57 -9.84 -1.95 6.15
N ILE A 58 -9.19 -2.33 7.25
CA ILE A 58 -7.77 -2.09 7.48
C ILE A 58 -7.12 -3.46 7.65
N LEU A 59 -6.12 -3.75 6.81
CA LEU A 59 -5.36 -4.99 6.80
C LEU A 59 -4.02 -4.75 7.51
N THR A 60 -3.65 -5.69 8.36
CA THR A 60 -2.38 -5.72 9.09
C THR A 60 -1.58 -6.96 8.68
N TRP A 61 -0.37 -7.10 9.22
CA TRP A 61 0.44 -8.32 9.05
C TRP A 61 -0.32 -9.62 9.41
N LYS A 62 -1.31 -9.55 10.31
CA LYS A 62 -2.13 -10.70 10.72
C LYS A 62 -3.12 -11.16 9.66
N ASP A 63 -3.44 -10.30 8.71
CA ASP A 63 -4.38 -10.57 7.63
C ASP A 63 -3.68 -11.13 6.38
N VAL A 64 -2.35 -11.22 6.38
CA VAL A 64 -1.58 -11.83 5.29
C VAL A 64 -1.85 -13.35 5.30
N PRO A 65 -2.44 -13.91 4.23
CA PRO A 65 -2.82 -15.33 4.21
C PRO A 65 -1.62 -16.28 4.04
N GLY A 66 -0.46 -15.74 3.69
CA GLY A 66 0.79 -16.46 3.48
C GLY A 66 1.91 -15.87 4.33
N GLU A 67 3.12 -15.85 3.77
CA GLU A 67 4.29 -15.32 4.46
C GLU A 67 4.33 -13.78 4.39
N ASN A 68 4.55 -13.14 5.53
CA ASN A 68 4.75 -11.70 5.65
C ASN A 68 6.21 -11.33 5.36
N GLN A 69 6.75 -11.76 4.23
CA GLN A 69 8.16 -11.59 3.84
C GLN A 69 8.25 -11.39 2.32
N ILE A 70 8.93 -10.32 1.90
CA ILE A 70 9.03 -9.89 0.50
C ILE A 70 10.47 -9.63 0.03
N GLY A 71 11.46 -9.82 0.91
CA GLY A 71 12.87 -9.65 0.59
C GLY A 71 13.30 -10.58 -0.54
N GLY A 72 13.70 -10.02 -1.67
CA GLY A 72 13.95 -10.78 -2.90
C GLY A 72 15.28 -11.54 -2.95
N ILE A 73 16.28 -11.08 -2.18
CA ILE A 73 17.63 -11.69 -2.13
C ILE A 73 17.91 -12.24 -0.74
N ILE A 74 17.72 -11.38 0.27
CA ILE A 74 17.77 -11.72 1.69
C ILE A 74 16.33 -11.67 2.20
N GLN A 75 15.96 -12.65 3.02
CA GLN A 75 14.61 -12.74 3.60
C GLN A 75 14.54 -11.89 4.88
N ASP A 76 14.74 -10.57 4.74
CA ASP A 76 14.83 -9.61 5.85
C ASP A 76 13.83 -8.45 5.74
N GLU A 77 12.90 -8.48 4.77
CA GLU A 77 11.94 -7.41 4.53
C GLU A 77 10.49 -7.91 4.69
N PRO A 78 9.80 -7.57 5.80
CA PRO A 78 8.39 -7.92 5.92
C PRO A 78 7.51 -7.03 5.04
N LEU A 79 6.37 -7.55 4.58
CA LEU A 79 5.40 -6.78 3.79
C LEU A 79 4.74 -5.67 4.63
N LEU A 80 4.31 -6.02 5.84
CA LEU A 80 3.77 -5.10 6.85
C LEU A 80 4.50 -5.32 8.18
N ALA A 81 4.78 -4.25 8.92
CA ALA A 81 5.49 -4.30 10.19
C ALA A 81 4.72 -5.12 11.24
N GLU A 82 5.41 -6.08 11.87
CA GLU A 82 4.80 -6.94 12.89
C GLU A 82 4.90 -6.35 14.29
N ASN A 83 6.14 -6.27 14.78
CA ASN A 83 6.46 -5.87 16.15
C ASN A 83 7.53 -4.76 16.20
N GLU A 84 8.26 -4.53 15.11
CA GLU A 84 9.37 -3.58 15.07
C GLU A 84 9.36 -2.81 13.74
N ILE A 85 9.79 -1.55 13.84
CA ILE A 85 9.96 -0.62 12.73
C ILE A 85 11.47 -0.46 12.52
N HIS A 86 11.93 -0.66 11.29
CA HIS A 86 13.36 -0.57 10.94
C HIS A 86 13.72 0.72 10.20
N PHE A 87 12.74 1.45 9.67
CA PHE A 87 12.95 2.71 8.94
C PHE A 87 11.69 3.60 8.93
N TRP A 88 11.89 4.89 8.65
CA TRP A 88 10.79 5.84 8.47
C TRP A 88 10.07 5.53 7.17
N GLY A 89 8.75 5.34 7.25
CA GLY A 89 7.92 4.97 6.11
C GLY A 89 7.77 3.46 5.92
N MET A 90 8.21 2.65 6.91
CA MET A 90 7.94 1.22 6.90
C MET A 90 6.42 0.98 6.93
N PRO A 91 5.85 0.19 6.00
CA PRO A 91 4.41 -0.10 5.98
C PRO A 91 3.95 -0.79 7.26
N ILE A 92 2.89 -0.29 7.90
CA ILE A 92 2.30 -0.88 9.12
C ILE A 92 0.96 -1.56 8.79
N ALA A 93 0.13 -0.89 7.98
CA ALA A 93 -1.19 -1.39 7.60
C ALA A 93 -1.60 -0.89 6.21
N LEU A 94 -2.55 -1.58 5.58
CA LEU A 94 -3.20 -1.16 4.34
C LEU A 94 -4.67 -0.84 4.60
N ILE A 95 -5.05 0.40 4.34
CA ILE A 95 -6.42 0.90 4.47
C ILE A 95 -7.11 0.74 3.11
N LEU A 96 -8.30 0.14 3.09
CA LEU A 96 -9.13 -0.03 1.90
C LEU A 96 -10.39 0.83 2.02
N ALA A 97 -10.58 1.75 1.08
CA ALA A 97 -11.70 2.70 1.08
C ALA A 97 -12.33 2.89 -0.31
N GLU A 98 -13.51 3.49 -0.38
CA GLU A 98 -14.23 3.73 -1.65
C GLU A 98 -13.56 4.78 -2.54
N ALA A 99 -12.80 5.71 -1.96
CA ALA A 99 -12.09 6.79 -2.63
C ALA A 99 -10.74 7.07 -1.95
N GLU A 100 -9.84 7.73 -2.67
CA GLU A 100 -8.56 8.27 -2.16
C GLU A 100 -8.76 9.45 -1.20
#